data_AF-A0A1W2BHX8-F1
#
_entry.id   AF-A0A1W2BHX8-F1
#
_cell.length_a   1.000
_cell.length_b   1.000
_cell.length_c   1.000
_cell.angle_alpha   90.00
_cell.angle_beta   90.00
_cell.angle_gamma   90.00
#
_symmetry.space_group_name_H-M   'P 1'
#
loop_
_entity.id
_entity.type
_entity.pdbx_description
1 polymer ?
#
loop_
_entity_poly.entity_id
_entity_poly.type
_entity_poly.pdbx_seq_one_letter_code
_entity_poly.pdbx_strand_id
1 'polypeptide(L)'
;MSTDELYKEIIEDFKKTGSVKQTATNVGTSLVRAQRVLITEGMWSSPTSEKVRELWDQGKSTQEIADELFLSIKTVQAYLPYTKGYYGSDASPEAKKSRSYREHKKNASRKQVHRTNREEQDMRATVTPLNKGFEEYMKPSPVYRLRLDLTFSELDDAERYILNRFGKAEKGITRDILIPSNLTFHQLHYAIQRAFGWENSHLHHFKLTDKVFNRLTGGSAPQKGNPDSIHDGNIMNWAPYCGTYFRFPSEECDDHYWDDDYNGSVSIRTWLKRKYNTPCIYNGMEEHFIIARKRWEDLYSQVDKVPEPWKPSFAREKTKPELIPFKEADIHTIECALSDCTEILERLPVDGVLSPVFEKLPGKKEINSLLKNRERRYEEMLEKYMFTDDIVYLPDGSMPWEEDYDPILPIAYEIIYEYDYGDSWEVKITCEEVYDIRDASKVYDHDNNEIKDELKDKILDVSTTKKLTCIAADGLNVMDDVGGVYGYLEFLLAFHSGEPEEMDDNRNWAAFQGWTGRKIKPENIL
;
A
#
# COMPACT_ATOMS: atom_id res chain seq x y z
N MET A 1 -15.57 -34.56 -21.28
CA MET A 1 -16.03 -34.31 -22.66
C MET A 1 -15.56 -32.93 -23.06
N SER A 2 -14.81 -32.83 -24.16
CA SER A 2 -14.42 -31.54 -24.72
C SER A 2 -15.65 -30.79 -25.23
N THR A 3 -15.57 -29.47 -25.36
CA THR A 3 -16.70 -28.66 -25.83
C THR A 3 -17.08 -28.99 -27.29
N ASP A 4 -16.11 -29.46 -28.09
CA ASP A 4 -16.32 -29.85 -29.49
C ASP A 4 -16.97 -31.23 -29.62
N GLU A 5 -16.63 -32.18 -28.74
CA GLU A 5 -17.35 -33.45 -28.62
C GLU A 5 -18.81 -33.21 -28.28
N LEU A 6 -19.07 -32.35 -27.28
CA LEU A 6 -20.42 -31.98 -26.88
C LEU A 6 -21.19 -31.28 -28.02
N TYR A 7 -20.54 -30.43 -28.81
CA TYR A 7 -21.16 -29.76 -29.96
C TYR A 7 -21.60 -30.77 -31.03
N LYS A 8 -20.73 -31.72 -31.38
CA LYS A 8 -21.02 -32.78 -32.35
C LYS A 8 -22.12 -33.73 -31.86
N GLU A 9 -22.09 -34.11 -30.57
CA GLU A 9 -23.12 -34.96 -29.97
C GLU A 9 -24.51 -34.31 -29.99
N ILE A 10 -24.60 -33.01 -29.73
CA ILE A 10 -25.87 -32.26 -29.85
C ILE A 10 -26.41 -32.37 -31.28
N ILE A 11 -25.57 -32.22 -32.29
CA ILE A 11 -25.97 -32.30 -33.71
C ILE A 11 -26.42 -33.72 -34.07
N GLU A 12 -25.63 -34.72 -33.70
CA GLU A 12 -25.91 -36.12 -34.02
C GLU A 12 -27.15 -36.66 -33.30
N ASP A 13 -27.36 -36.30 -32.04
CA ASP A 13 -28.56 -36.68 -31.31
C ASP A 13 -29.80 -35.93 -31.83
N PHE A 14 -29.69 -34.64 -32.17
CA PHE A 14 -30.82 -33.89 -32.74
C PHE A 14 -31.27 -34.47 -34.09
N LYS A 15 -30.34 -34.92 -34.94
CA LYS A 15 -30.68 -35.63 -36.18
C LYS A 15 -31.52 -36.90 -35.95
N LYS A 16 -31.43 -37.50 -34.76
CA LYS A 16 -32.21 -38.69 -34.37
C LYS A 16 -33.54 -38.32 -33.70
N THR A 17 -33.55 -37.30 -32.83
CA THR A 17 -34.71 -36.99 -31.99
C THR A 17 -35.64 -35.92 -32.58
N GLY A 18 -35.12 -35.00 -33.41
CA GLY A 18 -35.83 -33.82 -33.90
C GLY A 18 -36.30 -32.84 -32.80
N SER A 19 -35.89 -33.05 -31.55
CA SER A 19 -36.40 -32.32 -30.38
C SER A 19 -35.25 -31.76 -29.55
N VAL A 20 -35.16 -30.43 -29.49
CA VAL A 20 -34.14 -29.72 -28.70
C VAL A 20 -34.17 -30.13 -27.23
N LYS A 21 -35.38 -30.35 -26.68
CA LYS A 21 -35.57 -30.75 -25.28
C LYS A 21 -35.09 -32.18 -25.02
N GLN A 22 -35.36 -33.09 -25.94
CA GLN A 22 -34.89 -34.47 -25.82
C GLN A 22 -33.37 -34.53 -25.99
N THR A 23 -32.82 -33.78 -26.96
CA THR A 23 -31.37 -33.70 -27.18
C THR A 23 -30.62 -33.10 -26.01
N ALA A 24 -31.14 -32.04 -25.39
CA ALA A 24 -30.55 -31.50 -24.18
C ALA A 24 -30.48 -32.54 -23.04
N THR A 25 -31.53 -33.35 -22.92
CA THR A 25 -31.63 -34.40 -21.88
C THR A 25 -30.70 -35.58 -22.18
N ASN A 26 -30.68 -36.09 -23.41
CA ASN A 26 -29.85 -37.22 -23.83
C ASN A 26 -28.36 -36.92 -23.74
N VAL A 27 -27.97 -35.70 -24.13
CA VAL A 27 -26.57 -35.27 -24.19
C VAL A 27 -26.10 -34.66 -22.85
N GLY A 28 -27.01 -34.45 -21.89
CA GLY A 28 -26.66 -33.90 -20.56
C GLY A 28 -26.24 -32.43 -20.61
N THR A 29 -26.91 -31.61 -21.43
CA THR A 29 -26.63 -30.18 -21.60
C THR A 29 -27.86 -29.33 -21.30
N SER A 30 -27.68 -28.01 -21.12
CA SER A 30 -28.81 -27.10 -20.92
C SER A 30 -29.63 -26.94 -22.22
N LEU A 31 -30.95 -26.77 -22.09
CA LEU A 31 -31.85 -26.52 -23.21
C LEU A 31 -31.39 -25.35 -24.09
N VAL A 32 -31.00 -24.23 -23.46
CA VAL A 32 -30.53 -23.02 -24.17
C VAL A 32 -29.25 -23.29 -24.96
N ARG A 33 -28.33 -24.10 -24.44
CA ARG A 33 -27.09 -24.48 -25.14
C ARG A 33 -27.39 -25.34 -26.36
N ALA A 34 -28.20 -26.40 -26.20
CA ALA A 34 -28.62 -27.23 -27.33
C ALA A 34 -29.34 -26.41 -28.40
N GLN A 35 -30.28 -25.56 -27.97
CA GLN A 35 -31.03 -24.66 -28.85
C GLN A 35 -30.10 -23.74 -29.66
N ARG A 36 -29.15 -23.06 -29.01
CA ARG A 36 -28.24 -22.14 -29.70
C ARG A 36 -27.30 -22.85 -30.67
N VAL A 37 -26.82 -24.05 -30.37
CA VAL A 37 -26.02 -24.87 -31.31
C VAL A 37 -26.83 -25.15 -32.58
N LEU A 38 -28.07 -25.62 -32.42
CA LEU A 38 -28.92 -25.99 -33.55
C LEU A 38 -29.38 -24.78 -34.37
N ILE A 39 -29.61 -23.64 -33.72
CA ILE A 39 -29.84 -22.34 -34.38
C ILE A 39 -28.62 -21.93 -35.20
N THR A 40 -27.41 -22.10 -34.66
CA THR A 40 -26.15 -21.71 -35.32
C THR A 40 -25.91 -22.53 -36.58
N GLU A 41 -26.18 -23.84 -36.53
CA GLU A 41 -26.07 -24.76 -37.67
C GLU A 41 -27.28 -24.69 -38.64
N GLY A 42 -28.27 -23.84 -38.36
CA GLY A 42 -29.48 -23.73 -39.18
C GLY A 42 -30.40 -24.96 -39.14
N MET A 43 -30.22 -25.85 -38.15
CA MET A 43 -31.00 -27.09 -38.01
C MET A 43 -32.28 -26.92 -37.21
N TRP A 44 -32.43 -25.81 -36.48
CA TRP A 44 -33.64 -25.52 -35.71
C TRP A 44 -34.03 -24.05 -35.80
N SER A 45 -35.32 -23.81 -36.02
CA SER A 45 -35.96 -22.51 -35.91
C SER A 45 -37.33 -22.64 -35.26
N SER A 46 -37.82 -21.51 -34.78
CA SER A 46 -39.19 -21.24 -34.38
C SER A 46 -39.60 -19.85 -34.90
N PRO A 47 -40.91 -19.56 -34.98
CA PRO A 47 -41.39 -18.24 -35.43
C PRO A 47 -40.80 -17.07 -34.64
N THR A 48 -40.55 -17.26 -33.34
CA THR A 48 -39.89 -16.25 -32.49
C THR A 48 -38.40 -16.14 -32.82
N SER A 49 -37.70 -17.25 -33.04
CA SER A 49 -36.27 -17.25 -33.37
C SER A 49 -36.00 -16.59 -34.73
N GLU A 50 -36.92 -16.75 -35.69
CA GLU A 50 -36.82 -16.18 -37.03
C GLU A 50 -36.94 -14.66 -36.97
N LYS A 51 -37.92 -14.14 -36.22
CA LYS A 51 -38.06 -12.69 -35.97
C LYS A 51 -36.85 -12.09 -35.23
N VAL A 52 -36.34 -12.80 -34.22
CA VAL A 52 -35.12 -12.38 -33.51
C VAL A 52 -33.93 -12.32 -34.48
N ARG A 53 -33.80 -13.30 -35.39
CA ARG A 53 -32.73 -13.35 -36.39
C ARG A 53 -32.87 -12.23 -37.42
N GLU A 54 -34.07 -11.99 -37.94
CA GLU A 54 -34.33 -10.93 -38.91
C GLU A 54 -33.94 -9.54 -38.37
N LEU A 55 -34.34 -9.22 -37.13
CA LEU A 55 -33.99 -7.95 -36.50
C LEU A 55 -32.49 -7.84 -36.17
N TRP A 56 -31.85 -8.97 -35.82
CA TRP A 56 -30.41 -9.03 -35.62
C TRP A 56 -29.62 -8.83 -36.92
N ASP A 57 -30.09 -9.43 -38.02
CA ASP A 57 -29.50 -9.29 -39.36
C ASP A 57 -29.67 -7.86 -39.91
N GLN A 58 -30.68 -7.12 -39.45
CA GLN A 58 -30.84 -5.68 -39.68
C GLN A 58 -29.89 -4.81 -38.83
N GLY A 59 -29.07 -5.41 -37.96
CA GLY A 59 -28.07 -4.72 -37.14
C GLY A 59 -28.59 -4.17 -35.81
N LYS A 60 -29.79 -4.55 -35.37
CA LYS A 60 -30.32 -4.10 -34.07
C LYS A 60 -29.62 -4.80 -32.90
N SER A 61 -29.42 -4.08 -31.81
CA SER A 61 -28.87 -4.60 -30.56
C SER A 61 -29.84 -5.56 -29.86
N THR A 62 -29.32 -6.42 -28.97
CA THR A 62 -30.15 -7.36 -28.19
C THR A 62 -31.22 -6.63 -27.36
N GLN A 63 -30.94 -5.41 -26.89
CA GLN A 63 -31.89 -4.59 -26.14
C GLN A 63 -33.03 -4.10 -27.04
N GLU A 64 -32.71 -3.54 -28.21
CA GLU A 64 -33.72 -3.07 -29.17
C GLU A 64 -34.63 -4.20 -29.65
N ILE A 65 -34.07 -5.40 -29.89
CA ILE A 65 -34.85 -6.59 -30.27
C ILE A 65 -35.78 -7.03 -29.13
N ALA A 66 -35.31 -6.97 -27.89
CA ALA A 66 -36.11 -7.32 -26.71
C ALA A 66 -37.30 -6.38 -26.56
N ASP A 67 -37.08 -5.08 -26.74
CA ASP A 67 -38.10 -4.06 -26.62
C ASP A 67 -39.14 -4.15 -27.75
N GLU A 68 -38.71 -4.40 -28.99
CA GLU A 68 -39.58 -4.50 -30.16
C GLU A 68 -40.44 -5.76 -30.17
N LEU A 69 -39.89 -6.89 -29.72
CA LEU A 69 -40.61 -8.17 -29.66
C LEU A 69 -41.33 -8.40 -28.32
N PHE A 70 -41.24 -7.45 -27.38
CA PHE A 70 -41.75 -7.58 -26.01
C PHE A 70 -41.23 -8.85 -25.31
N LEU A 71 -39.94 -9.14 -25.47
CA LEU A 71 -39.25 -10.29 -24.89
C LEU A 71 -38.25 -9.85 -23.82
N SER A 72 -37.85 -10.75 -22.94
CA SER A 72 -36.72 -10.48 -22.06
C SER A 72 -35.40 -10.54 -22.85
N ILE A 73 -34.40 -9.74 -22.46
CA ILE A 73 -33.03 -9.79 -23.03
C ILE A 73 -32.49 -11.22 -23.04
N LYS A 74 -32.71 -11.98 -21.96
CA LYS A 74 -32.28 -13.39 -21.83
C LYS A 74 -32.96 -14.29 -22.86
N THR A 75 -34.23 -14.04 -23.15
CA THR A 75 -34.99 -14.78 -24.18
C THR A 75 -34.42 -14.50 -25.56
N VAL A 76 -34.11 -13.24 -25.88
CA VAL A 76 -33.48 -12.86 -27.15
C VAL A 76 -32.11 -13.54 -27.30
N GLN A 77 -31.27 -13.50 -26.25
CA GLN A 77 -29.96 -14.16 -26.25
C GLN A 77 -30.03 -15.67 -26.48
N ALA A 78 -31.10 -16.34 -26.05
CA ALA A 78 -31.31 -17.77 -26.29
C ALA A 78 -31.65 -18.10 -27.75
N TYR A 79 -32.18 -17.14 -28.50
CA TYR A 79 -32.53 -17.29 -29.92
C TYR A 79 -31.46 -16.77 -30.88
N LEU A 80 -30.46 -16.04 -30.38
CA LEU A 80 -29.33 -15.60 -31.19
C LEU A 80 -28.33 -16.76 -31.44
N PRO A 81 -27.78 -16.86 -32.66
CA PRO A 81 -26.70 -17.81 -32.95
C PRO A 81 -25.50 -17.57 -32.02
N TYR A 82 -24.60 -18.55 -31.92
CA TYR A 82 -23.33 -18.36 -31.22
C TYR A 82 -22.50 -17.31 -31.96
N THR A 83 -22.30 -16.16 -31.33
CA THR A 83 -21.48 -15.04 -31.84
C THR A 83 -20.04 -15.05 -31.33
N LYS A 84 -19.51 -16.19 -30.87
CA LYS A 84 -18.10 -16.30 -30.44
C LYS A 84 -17.35 -17.30 -31.30
N GLY A 85 -16.16 -16.88 -31.77
CA GLY A 85 -15.26 -17.67 -32.59
C GLY A 85 -15.03 -19.08 -32.06
N TYR A 86 -14.76 -20.00 -32.98
CA TYR A 86 -14.46 -21.42 -32.75
C TYR A 86 -13.78 -21.67 -31.38
N TYR A 87 -14.32 -22.55 -30.54
CA TYR A 87 -13.56 -22.99 -29.35
C TYR A 87 -12.32 -23.75 -29.85
N GLY A 88 -11.13 -23.32 -29.44
CA GLY A 88 -9.85 -23.74 -30.04
C GLY A 88 -9.28 -22.75 -31.05
N SER A 89 -10.01 -21.70 -31.43
CA SER A 89 -9.43 -20.50 -32.06
C SER A 89 -8.77 -19.61 -31.02
N ASP A 90 -7.92 -18.69 -31.49
CA ASP A 90 -7.23 -17.74 -30.64
C ASP A 90 -8.20 -17.01 -29.71
N ALA A 91 -7.86 -16.97 -28.43
CA ALA A 91 -8.68 -16.31 -27.42
C ALA A 91 -8.99 -14.86 -27.83
N SER A 92 -10.25 -14.43 -27.67
CA SER A 92 -10.62 -13.04 -27.95
C SER A 92 -9.77 -12.07 -27.11
N PRO A 93 -9.54 -10.84 -27.57
CA PRO A 93 -8.78 -9.85 -26.81
C PRO A 93 -9.32 -9.67 -25.38
N GLU A 94 -10.63 -9.71 -25.16
CA GLU A 94 -11.28 -9.61 -23.84
C GLU A 94 -11.02 -10.86 -22.99
N ALA A 95 -11.03 -12.05 -23.60
CA ALA A 95 -10.73 -13.29 -22.90
C ALA A 95 -9.25 -13.34 -22.46
N LYS A 96 -8.33 -12.87 -23.32
CA LYS A 96 -6.91 -12.69 -23.00
C LYS A 96 -6.72 -11.69 -21.85
N LYS A 97 -7.36 -10.51 -21.92
CA LYS A 97 -7.35 -9.50 -20.86
C LYS A 97 -7.90 -10.04 -19.53
N SER A 98 -9.01 -10.76 -19.57
CA SER A 98 -9.62 -11.35 -18.38
C SER A 98 -8.75 -12.44 -17.74
N ARG A 99 -8.04 -13.24 -18.56
CA ARG A 99 -7.07 -14.23 -18.09
C ARG A 99 -5.87 -13.55 -17.43
N SER A 100 -5.24 -12.61 -18.13
CA SER A 100 -4.11 -11.83 -17.63
C SER A 100 -4.47 -11.12 -16.31
N TYR A 101 -5.66 -10.52 -16.22
CA TYR A 101 -6.14 -9.93 -14.96
C TYR A 101 -6.27 -10.94 -13.81
N ARG A 102 -6.73 -12.17 -14.07
CA ARG A 102 -6.79 -13.22 -13.03
C ARG A 102 -5.41 -13.71 -12.62
N GLU A 103 -4.50 -13.86 -13.58
CA GLU A 103 -3.11 -14.26 -13.33
C GLU A 103 -2.38 -13.21 -12.51
N HIS A 104 -2.54 -11.93 -12.85
CA HIS A 104 -2.02 -10.79 -12.11
C HIS A 104 -2.47 -10.81 -10.63
N LYS A 105 -3.77 -10.95 -10.35
CA LYS A 105 -4.26 -11.09 -8.96
C LYS A 105 -3.64 -12.26 -8.20
N LYS A 106 -3.43 -13.39 -8.88
CA LYS A 106 -2.79 -14.57 -8.29
C LYS A 106 -1.30 -14.33 -8.02
N ASN A 107 -0.64 -13.59 -8.89
CA ASN A 107 0.77 -13.21 -8.74
C ASN A 107 0.94 -12.23 -7.57
N ALA A 108 0.17 -11.14 -7.55
CA ALA A 108 0.17 -10.18 -6.45
C ALA A 108 -0.03 -10.86 -5.10
N SER A 109 -1.01 -11.77 -5.00
CA SER A 109 -1.25 -12.55 -3.77
C SER A 109 -0.10 -13.45 -3.33
N ARG A 110 0.75 -13.92 -4.26
CA ARG A 110 1.93 -14.74 -3.96
C ARG A 110 3.15 -13.89 -3.57
N LYS A 111 3.19 -12.65 -4.03
CA LYS A 111 4.26 -11.69 -3.76
C LYS A 111 4.09 -10.94 -2.45
N GLN A 112 2.89 -10.95 -1.86
CA GLN A 112 2.66 -10.26 -0.59
C GLN A 112 3.65 -10.74 0.46
N VAL A 113 4.11 -9.80 1.28
CA VAL A 113 4.90 -10.13 2.46
C VAL A 113 4.02 -10.99 3.38
N HIS A 114 4.52 -12.18 3.71
CA HIS A 114 3.78 -13.15 4.51
C HIS A 114 4.37 -13.24 5.91
N ARG A 115 3.48 -13.23 6.90
CA ARG A 115 3.79 -13.57 8.30
C ARG A 115 4.42 -14.96 8.40
N THR A 116 5.42 -15.10 9.26
CA THR A 116 6.11 -16.38 9.45
C THR A 116 5.25 -17.42 10.21
N ASN A 117 4.42 -16.99 11.17
CA ASN A 117 3.58 -17.88 12.01
C ASN A 117 2.09 -17.46 12.05
N ARG A 118 1.21 -18.18 11.33
CA ARG A 118 -0.25 -17.88 11.27
C ARG A 118 -1.06 -18.34 12.48
N GLU A 119 -0.62 -19.36 13.21
CA GLU A 119 -1.46 -20.06 14.22
C GLU A 119 -1.47 -19.39 15.61
N GLU A 120 -0.39 -18.73 16.03
CA GLU A 120 -0.29 -18.10 17.37
C GLU A 120 -1.06 -16.77 17.48
N GLN A 121 -1.28 -16.07 16.36
CA GLN A 121 -1.94 -14.76 16.32
C GLN A 121 -3.46 -14.83 16.11
N ASP A 122 -4.03 -15.91 15.56
CA ASP A 122 -5.50 -16.07 15.46
C ASP A 122 -6.18 -16.08 16.86
N MET A 123 -5.45 -16.46 17.92
CA MET A 123 -5.89 -16.30 19.31
C MET A 123 -5.82 -14.85 19.81
N ARG A 124 -4.94 -14.01 19.26
CA ARG A 124 -4.78 -12.59 19.60
C ARG A 124 -5.80 -11.70 18.85
N ALA A 125 -6.20 -12.09 17.64
CA ALA A 125 -7.16 -11.39 16.79
C ALA A 125 -8.62 -11.43 17.28
N THR A 126 -8.94 -12.26 18.30
CA THR A 126 -10.29 -12.35 18.88
C THR A 126 -10.71 -11.15 19.75
N VAL A 127 -9.83 -10.17 19.98
CA VAL A 127 -10.17 -8.96 20.73
C VAL A 127 -10.93 -8.00 19.80
N THR A 128 -12.23 -7.86 20.08
CA THR A 128 -13.14 -7.03 19.28
C THR A 128 -12.79 -5.55 19.47
N PRO A 129 -12.62 -4.75 18.40
CA PRO A 129 -12.53 -3.30 18.51
C PRO A 129 -13.70 -2.71 19.30
N LEU A 130 -13.41 -1.94 20.35
CA LEU A 130 -14.44 -1.16 21.02
C LEU A 130 -15.03 -0.12 20.07
N ASN A 131 -16.36 -0.13 19.91
CA ASN A 131 -17.14 0.85 19.13
C ASN A 131 -16.89 2.32 19.53
N LYS A 132 -16.29 2.59 20.69
CA LYS A 132 -16.10 3.93 21.25
C LYS A 132 -15.05 4.77 20.49
N GLY A 133 -14.08 4.14 19.83
CA GLY A 133 -13.05 4.85 19.05
C GLY A 133 -13.52 5.32 17.67
N PHE A 134 -14.52 4.65 17.08
CA PHE A 134 -15.00 4.95 15.74
C PHE A 134 -15.70 6.30 15.65
N GLU A 135 -16.57 6.61 16.62
CA GLU A 135 -17.27 7.91 16.67
C GLU A 135 -16.29 9.08 16.82
N GLU A 136 -15.24 8.91 17.63
CA GLU A 136 -14.19 9.91 17.80
C GLU A 136 -13.38 10.09 16.51
N TYR A 137 -12.94 8.99 15.89
CA TYR A 137 -12.19 9.00 14.63
C TYR A 137 -12.95 9.73 13.52
N MET A 138 -14.28 9.56 13.46
CA MET A 138 -15.15 10.15 12.43
C MET A 138 -15.45 11.63 12.68
N LYS A 139 -15.04 12.22 13.80
CA LYS A 139 -15.17 13.67 13.99
C LYS A 139 -14.32 14.42 12.95
N PRO A 140 -14.79 15.59 12.47
CA PRO A 140 -13.99 16.44 11.59
C PRO A 140 -12.62 16.73 12.22
N SER A 141 -11.57 16.50 11.44
CA SER A 141 -10.19 16.76 11.82
C SER A 141 -9.56 17.76 10.85
N PRO A 142 -8.45 18.41 11.21
CA PRO A 142 -7.62 19.11 10.24
C PRO A 142 -7.24 18.18 9.08
N VAL A 143 -6.95 18.79 7.94
CA VAL A 143 -6.55 18.08 6.71
C VAL A 143 -5.15 18.51 6.31
N TYR A 144 -4.28 17.55 6.08
CA TYR A 144 -2.88 17.79 5.73
C TYR A 144 -2.72 17.67 4.21
N ARG A 145 -1.98 18.60 3.60
CA ARG A 145 -1.46 18.44 2.24
C ARG A 145 -0.04 17.87 2.31
N LEU A 146 0.11 16.63 1.88
CA LEU A 146 1.41 16.00 1.73
C LEU A 146 1.83 16.02 0.27
N ARG A 147 3.08 16.39 0.01
CA ARG A 147 3.76 16.11 -1.26
C ARG A 147 4.58 14.84 -1.10
N LEU A 148 4.27 13.85 -1.92
CA LEU A 148 5.04 12.63 -2.10
C LEU A 148 5.93 12.82 -3.33
N ASP A 149 7.24 12.77 -3.15
CA ASP A 149 8.23 12.99 -4.19
C ASP A 149 9.11 11.75 -4.31
N LEU A 150 8.96 10.97 -5.38
CA LEU A 150 9.82 9.82 -5.62
C LEU A 150 11.22 10.34 -5.93
N THR A 151 12.18 10.04 -5.07
CA THR A 151 13.54 10.54 -5.17
C THR A 151 14.22 9.92 -6.38
N PHE A 152 14.76 10.79 -7.24
CA PHE A 152 15.72 10.40 -8.27
C PHE A 152 17.09 10.86 -7.79
N SER A 153 18.12 10.01 -7.92
CA SER A 153 19.51 10.47 -7.86
C SER A 153 19.73 11.57 -8.90
N GLU A 154 20.82 12.33 -8.81
CA GLU A 154 21.14 13.38 -9.78
C GLU A 154 21.11 12.83 -11.22
N LEU A 155 19.98 13.05 -11.91
CA LEU A 155 19.77 12.55 -13.27
C LEU A 155 20.59 13.37 -14.24
N ASP A 156 21.27 12.70 -15.15
CA ASP A 156 21.89 13.37 -16.28
C ASP A 156 20.83 13.89 -17.28
N ASP A 157 21.28 14.68 -18.27
CA ASP A 157 20.39 15.27 -19.26
C ASP A 157 19.64 14.22 -20.11
N ALA A 158 20.24 13.05 -20.34
CA ALA A 158 19.64 11.98 -21.13
C ALA A 158 18.57 11.22 -20.33
N GLU A 159 18.87 10.87 -19.08
CA GLU A 159 17.94 10.28 -18.13
C GLU A 159 16.73 11.19 -17.89
N ARG A 160 16.97 12.49 -17.70
CA ARG A 160 15.91 13.48 -17.55
C ARG A 160 15.06 13.60 -18.81
N TYR A 161 15.67 13.52 -19.99
CA TYR A 161 14.93 13.48 -21.24
C TYR A 161 14.04 12.24 -21.34
N ILE A 162 14.54 11.06 -20.98
CA ILE A 162 13.78 9.79 -20.97
C ILE A 162 12.59 9.91 -20.02
N LEU A 163 12.83 10.35 -18.79
CA LEU A 163 11.79 10.52 -17.77
C LEU A 163 10.71 11.51 -18.24
N ASN A 164 11.12 12.63 -18.82
CA ASN A 164 10.18 13.63 -19.31
C ASN A 164 9.36 13.12 -20.50
N ARG A 165 10.02 12.48 -21.46
CA ARG A 165 9.41 12.05 -22.71
C ARG A 165 8.51 10.84 -22.54
N PHE A 166 9.01 9.80 -21.87
CA PHE A 166 8.39 8.49 -21.78
C PHE A 166 7.69 8.27 -20.43
N GLY A 167 8.30 8.75 -19.34
CA GLY A 167 7.68 8.78 -18.00
C GLY A 167 6.62 9.87 -17.85
N LYS A 168 6.53 10.82 -18.80
CA LYS A 168 5.58 11.94 -18.81
C LYS A 168 5.61 12.78 -17.53
N ALA A 169 6.78 12.85 -16.91
CA ALA A 169 7.09 13.72 -15.79
C ALA A 169 7.55 15.08 -16.31
N GLU A 170 7.15 16.18 -15.69
CA GLU A 170 7.70 17.51 -16.04
C GLU A 170 8.85 17.88 -15.10
N LYS A 171 8.68 17.56 -13.82
CA LYS A 171 9.65 17.83 -12.76
C LYS A 171 10.18 16.56 -12.11
N GLY A 172 9.32 15.54 -11.99
CA GLY A 172 9.62 14.27 -11.34
C GLY A 172 8.36 13.40 -11.26
N ILE A 173 8.42 12.32 -10.49
CA ILE A 173 7.22 11.52 -10.22
C ILE A 173 6.69 11.92 -8.84
N THR A 174 5.65 12.75 -8.82
CA THR A 174 5.13 13.34 -7.57
C THR A 174 3.63 13.15 -7.41
N ARG A 175 3.15 13.11 -6.17
CA ARG A 175 1.74 13.04 -5.82
C ARG A 175 1.45 14.03 -4.69
N ASP A 176 0.58 15.00 -4.94
CA ASP A 176 0.08 15.89 -3.89
C ASP A 176 -1.25 15.32 -3.39
N ILE A 177 -1.30 14.97 -2.10
CA ILE A 177 -2.43 14.27 -1.49
C ILE A 177 -2.98 15.04 -0.29
N LEU A 178 -4.30 14.96 -0.11
CA LEU A 178 -5.03 15.46 1.05
C LEU A 178 -5.39 14.27 1.94
N ILE A 179 -5.00 14.35 3.21
CA ILE A 179 -5.23 13.31 4.22
C ILE A 179 -5.84 13.91 5.49
N PRO A 180 -6.63 13.16 6.27
CA PRO A 180 -7.00 13.60 7.61
C PRO A 180 -5.78 13.57 8.55
N SER A 181 -5.70 14.48 9.52
CA SER A 181 -4.56 14.61 10.43
C SER A 181 -4.27 13.33 11.23
N ASN A 182 -5.33 12.60 11.60
CA ASN A 182 -5.28 11.37 12.37
C ASN A 182 -5.06 10.10 11.53
N LEU A 183 -4.71 10.24 10.25
CA LEU A 183 -4.30 9.11 9.42
C LEU A 183 -3.00 8.52 10.00
N THR A 184 -2.93 7.21 10.19
CA THR A 184 -1.69 6.58 10.67
C THR A 184 -0.67 6.40 9.54
N PHE A 185 0.60 6.27 9.89
CA PHE A 185 1.65 5.91 8.92
C PHE A 185 1.40 4.55 8.28
N HIS A 186 0.84 3.59 9.02
CA HIS A 186 0.35 2.30 8.48
C HIS A 186 -0.66 2.50 7.34
N GLN A 187 -1.65 3.38 7.52
CA GLN A 187 -2.61 3.70 6.46
C GLN A 187 -1.95 4.48 5.31
N LEU A 188 -1.01 5.38 5.63
CA LEU A 188 -0.28 6.16 4.64
C LEU A 188 0.56 5.26 3.72
N HIS A 189 1.18 4.19 4.24
CA HIS A 189 1.90 3.19 3.46
C HIS A 189 1.03 2.66 2.31
N TYR A 190 -0.16 2.13 2.62
CA TYR A 190 -1.06 1.62 1.59
C TYR A 190 -1.55 2.68 0.59
N ALA A 191 -1.66 3.94 1.04
CA ALA A 191 -1.97 5.05 0.15
C ALA A 191 -0.80 5.33 -0.81
N ILE A 192 0.44 5.32 -0.32
CA ILE A 192 1.66 5.47 -1.13
C ILE A 192 1.77 4.35 -2.16
N GLN A 193 1.62 3.10 -1.73
CA GLN A 193 1.61 1.91 -2.60
C GLN A 193 0.65 2.10 -3.76
N ARG A 194 -0.60 2.50 -3.46
CA ARG A 194 -1.59 2.76 -4.50
C ARG A 194 -1.24 3.98 -5.37
N ALA A 195 -0.68 5.04 -4.79
CA ALA A 195 -0.39 6.30 -5.47
C ALA A 195 0.71 6.17 -6.53
N PHE A 196 1.71 5.31 -6.29
CA PHE A 196 2.82 5.05 -7.20
C PHE A 196 2.62 3.81 -8.07
N GLY A 197 1.68 2.94 -7.72
CA GLY A 197 1.30 1.76 -8.51
C GLY A 197 1.94 0.45 -8.07
N TRP A 198 2.57 0.43 -6.90
CA TRP A 198 3.13 -0.75 -6.24
C TRP A 198 2.04 -1.67 -5.67
N GLU A 199 2.42 -2.91 -5.39
CA GLU A 199 1.49 -3.98 -4.99
C GLU A 199 1.66 -4.46 -3.56
N ASN A 200 2.43 -3.76 -2.71
CA ASN A 200 2.76 -4.19 -1.35
C ASN A 200 3.48 -5.55 -1.34
N SER A 201 4.42 -5.73 -2.26
CA SER A 201 5.17 -6.96 -2.46
C SER A 201 6.45 -7.08 -1.63
N HIS A 202 6.85 -6.01 -0.94
CA HIS A 202 8.21 -5.86 -0.38
C HIS A 202 8.19 -5.18 0.97
N LEU A 203 9.33 -5.25 1.65
CA LEU A 203 9.54 -4.55 2.91
C LEU A 203 9.55 -3.03 2.72
N HIS A 204 9.13 -2.32 3.76
CA HIS A 204 9.06 -0.87 3.81
C HIS A 204 9.30 -0.36 5.22
N HIS A 205 9.65 0.92 5.32
CA HIS A 205 9.60 1.65 6.59
C HIS A 205 9.54 3.16 6.34
N PHE A 206 9.17 3.90 7.38
CA PHE A 206 9.29 5.36 7.42
C PHE A 206 10.47 5.75 8.30
N LYS A 207 11.25 6.77 7.91
CA LYS A 207 12.35 7.29 8.72
C LYS A 207 12.42 8.81 8.70
N LEU A 208 13.00 9.40 9.74
CA LEU A 208 13.36 10.81 9.73
C LEU A 208 14.52 11.05 8.76
N THR A 209 14.67 12.29 8.29
CA THR A 209 15.91 12.68 7.61
C THR A 209 17.08 12.66 8.61
N ASP A 210 18.26 12.25 8.16
CA ASP A 210 19.47 12.14 8.98
C ASP A 210 19.73 13.42 9.77
N LYS A 211 19.52 14.58 9.15
CA LYS A 211 19.66 15.90 9.77
C LYS A 211 18.74 16.09 10.98
N VAL A 212 17.47 15.69 10.86
CA VAL A 212 16.50 15.80 11.95
C VAL A 212 16.83 14.77 13.03
N PHE A 213 17.11 13.52 12.63
CA PHE A 213 17.46 12.44 13.53
C PHE A 213 18.69 12.79 14.39
N ASN A 214 19.80 13.17 13.76
CA ASN A 214 21.03 13.58 14.46
C ASN A 214 20.79 14.73 15.43
N ARG A 215 20.01 15.74 15.04
CA ARG A 215 19.67 16.85 15.94
C ARG A 215 18.95 16.39 17.21
N LEU A 216 18.00 15.45 17.08
CA LEU A 216 17.25 14.91 18.22
C LEU A 216 18.16 14.12 19.16
N THR A 217 19.04 13.29 18.59
CA THR A 217 19.94 12.38 19.30
C THR A 217 21.27 13.03 19.73
N GLY A 218 21.45 14.32 19.43
CA GLY A 218 22.63 15.09 19.84
C GLY A 218 23.87 14.86 18.96
N GLY A 219 23.69 14.25 17.80
CA GLY A 219 24.67 14.15 16.73
C GLY A 219 24.85 15.45 15.95
N SER A 220 25.86 15.48 15.10
CA SER A 220 26.19 16.58 14.18
C SER A 220 26.63 16.08 12.80
N ALA A 221 26.41 14.79 12.49
CA ALA A 221 26.79 14.19 11.23
C ALA A 221 26.10 14.85 10.00
N PRO A 222 26.78 14.85 8.83
CA PRO A 222 28.03 14.13 8.54
C PRO A 222 29.26 14.79 9.19
N GLN A 223 30.08 13.99 9.89
CA GLN A 223 31.30 14.48 10.52
C GLN A 223 32.41 14.72 9.48
N LYS A 224 33.14 15.82 9.64
CA LYS A 224 34.27 16.15 8.77
C LYS A 224 35.43 15.15 9.00
N GLY A 225 35.59 14.18 8.10
CA GLY A 225 36.67 13.19 8.12
C GLY A 225 36.23 11.74 8.31
N ASN A 226 34.94 11.49 8.58
CA ASN A 226 34.34 10.16 8.52
C ASN A 226 33.00 10.24 7.76
N PRO A 227 33.02 10.20 6.41
CA PRO A 227 31.80 10.29 5.61
C PRO A 227 30.87 9.09 5.79
N ASP A 228 31.35 7.98 6.35
CA ASP A 228 30.56 6.77 6.58
C ASP A 228 29.72 6.84 7.88
N SER A 229 30.01 7.81 8.77
CA SER A 229 29.23 8.03 10.00
C SER A 229 28.02 8.93 9.70
N ILE A 230 26.88 8.28 9.48
CA ILE A 230 25.60 8.93 9.18
C ILE A 230 24.88 9.34 10.48
N HIS A 231 24.97 8.51 11.54
CA HIS A 231 24.28 8.71 12.82
C HIS A 231 25.23 8.76 14.03
N ASP A 232 25.85 9.91 14.27
CA ASP A 232 26.83 10.14 15.34
C ASP A 232 26.23 10.58 16.69
N GLY A 233 24.90 10.54 16.83
CA GLY A 233 24.23 10.81 18.09
C GLY A 233 24.49 9.71 19.12
N ASN A 234 24.42 10.03 20.42
CA ASN A 234 24.65 9.06 21.49
C ASN A 234 23.40 8.19 21.73
N ILE A 235 23.58 6.88 21.94
CA ILE A 235 22.47 5.94 22.13
C ILE A 235 21.56 6.29 23.32
N MET A 236 22.10 6.88 24.40
CA MET A 236 21.30 7.29 25.56
C MET A 236 20.43 8.51 25.27
N ASN A 237 20.76 9.31 24.26
CA ASN A 237 19.89 10.40 23.79
C ASN A 237 18.78 9.88 22.87
N TRP A 238 19.03 8.79 22.13
CA TRP A 238 18.01 8.11 21.32
C TRP A 238 17.03 7.35 22.19
N ALA A 239 17.51 6.70 23.25
CA ALA A 239 16.71 5.83 24.11
C ALA A 239 15.34 6.42 24.45
N PRO A 240 15.19 7.65 25.00
CA PRO A 240 13.90 8.32 25.27
C PRO A 240 12.85 8.28 24.13
N TYR A 241 13.27 8.22 22.87
CA TYR A 241 12.41 8.21 21.70
C TYR A 241 11.93 6.81 21.28
N CYS A 242 12.61 5.74 21.68
CA CYS A 242 12.21 4.35 21.43
C CYS A 242 10.84 4.06 22.07
N GLY A 243 9.91 3.50 21.29
CA GLY A 243 8.50 3.26 21.66
C GLY A 243 7.63 4.52 21.68
N THR A 244 8.20 5.70 21.43
CA THR A 244 7.46 6.98 21.33
C THR A 244 7.40 7.51 19.91
N TYR A 245 8.54 7.57 19.25
CA TYR A 245 8.66 7.94 17.84
C TYR A 245 9.28 6.83 17.03
N PHE A 246 10.27 6.13 17.60
CA PHE A 246 11.01 5.10 16.90
C PHE A 246 10.64 3.70 17.34
N ARG A 247 10.69 2.77 16.40
CA ARG A 247 10.59 1.34 16.67
C ARG A 247 11.80 0.86 17.46
N PHE A 248 11.62 -0.21 18.23
CA PHE A 248 12.76 -0.91 18.80
C PHE A 248 13.50 -1.65 17.66
N PRO A 249 14.81 -1.45 17.47
CA PRO A 249 15.57 -2.09 16.40
C PRO A 249 15.54 -3.61 16.59
N SER A 250 14.87 -4.30 15.68
CA SER A 250 14.79 -5.76 15.69
C SER A 250 14.56 -6.28 14.27
N GLU A 251 15.03 -7.51 14.02
CA GLU A 251 14.79 -8.20 12.74
C GLU A 251 13.35 -8.74 12.62
N GLU A 252 12.55 -8.66 13.70
CA GLU A 252 11.16 -9.12 13.74
C GLU A 252 10.24 -8.14 13.00
N CYS A 253 9.75 -8.57 11.83
CA CYS A 253 8.85 -7.80 10.99
C CYS A 253 7.40 -8.33 10.95
N ASP A 254 7.08 -9.43 11.64
CA ASP A 254 5.74 -10.03 11.60
C ASP A 254 4.64 -9.07 12.07
N ASP A 255 4.99 -8.16 12.98
CA ASP A 255 4.10 -7.14 13.50
C ASP A 255 3.87 -5.96 12.54
N HIS A 256 4.73 -5.73 11.54
CA HIS A 256 4.49 -4.73 10.50
C HIS A 256 3.34 -5.15 9.59
N TYR A 257 3.28 -6.43 9.25
CA TYR A 257 2.32 -6.99 8.30
C TYR A 257 1.10 -7.58 9.02
N TRP A 258 0.71 -6.95 10.13
CA TRP A 258 -0.27 -7.52 11.05
C TRP A 258 -1.69 -7.64 10.45
N ASP A 259 -1.96 -6.92 9.37
CA ASP A 259 -3.23 -7.01 8.65
C ASP A 259 -3.07 -7.40 7.18
N ASP A 260 -1.92 -7.90 6.74
CA ASP A 260 -1.69 -8.27 5.34
C ASP A 260 -2.48 -9.54 4.94
N ASP A 261 -3.74 -9.32 4.59
CA ASP A 261 -4.76 -10.35 4.36
C ASP A 261 -5.11 -10.55 2.88
N TYR A 262 -4.29 -10.05 1.95
CA TYR A 262 -4.58 -10.14 0.52
C TYR A 262 -4.49 -11.58 -0.01
N ASN A 263 -5.63 -12.09 -0.48
CA ASN A 263 -5.78 -13.46 -0.98
C ASN A 263 -6.21 -13.54 -2.47
N GLY A 264 -6.16 -12.43 -3.20
CA GLY A 264 -6.54 -12.38 -4.62
C GLY A 264 -8.04 -12.42 -4.92
N SER A 265 -8.91 -12.43 -3.91
CA SER A 265 -10.38 -12.40 -4.08
C SER A 265 -10.86 -11.12 -4.77
N VAL A 266 -10.29 -9.97 -4.41
CA VAL A 266 -10.52 -8.65 -5.02
C VAL A 266 -9.29 -8.19 -5.81
N SER A 267 -9.43 -7.10 -6.57
CA SER A 267 -8.27 -6.46 -7.19
C SER A 267 -7.32 -5.91 -6.12
N ILE A 268 -6.01 -5.94 -6.36
CA ILE A 268 -5.01 -5.38 -5.43
C ILE A 268 -5.33 -3.91 -5.11
N ARG A 269 -5.69 -3.12 -6.11
CA ARG A 269 -6.11 -1.70 -5.94
C ARG A 269 -7.32 -1.54 -5.03
N THR A 270 -8.30 -2.45 -5.12
CA THR A 270 -9.47 -2.44 -4.25
C THR A 270 -9.10 -2.81 -2.82
N TRP A 271 -8.17 -3.75 -2.64
CA TRP A 271 -7.66 -4.16 -1.34
C TRP A 271 -6.86 -3.03 -0.68
N LEU A 272 -5.87 -2.46 -1.35
CA LEU A 272 -5.11 -1.27 -0.89
C LEU A 272 -6.06 -0.14 -0.49
N LYS A 273 -7.07 0.14 -1.33
CA LYS A 273 -8.06 1.19 -1.04
C LYS A 273 -8.86 0.95 0.25
N ARG A 274 -9.06 -0.30 0.68
CA ARG A 274 -9.75 -0.59 1.95
C ARG A 274 -8.87 -0.26 3.14
N LYS A 275 -7.56 -0.55 3.05
CA LYS A 275 -6.61 -0.38 4.14
C LYS A 275 -6.53 1.04 4.68
N TYR A 276 -6.53 2.03 3.79
CA TYR A 276 -6.45 3.44 4.21
C TYR A 276 -7.81 4.16 4.32
N ASN A 277 -8.93 3.51 4.00
CA ASN A 277 -10.28 4.11 4.14
C ASN A 277 -11.08 3.52 5.32
N THR A 278 -10.53 2.55 6.03
CA THR A 278 -11.10 2.01 7.27
C THR A 278 -10.27 2.50 8.44
N PRO A 279 -10.89 2.90 9.57
CA PRO A 279 -10.15 3.27 10.77
C PRO A 279 -9.15 2.17 11.13
N CYS A 280 -7.89 2.54 11.23
CA CYS A 280 -6.82 1.61 11.58
C CYS A 280 -6.76 1.47 13.10
N ILE A 281 -6.83 0.23 13.56
CA ILE A 281 -6.51 -0.13 14.95
C ILE A 281 -5.30 -1.03 14.84
N TYR A 282 -4.16 -0.51 15.27
CA TYR A 282 -2.92 -1.28 15.30
C TYR A 282 -3.12 -2.48 16.24
N ASN A 283 -2.95 -3.70 15.72
CA ASN A 283 -3.07 -4.95 16.49
C ASN A 283 -1.73 -5.69 16.63
N GLY A 284 -0.62 -5.08 16.22
CA GLY A 284 0.70 -5.58 16.59
C GLY A 284 1.00 -5.30 18.06
N MET A 285 2.08 -5.87 18.57
CA MET A 285 2.57 -5.71 19.93
C MET A 285 3.76 -4.74 19.97
N GLU A 286 4.69 -4.86 19.01
CA GLU A 286 6.05 -4.32 19.12
C GLU A 286 6.15 -2.79 19.18
N GLU A 287 5.20 -2.09 18.58
CA GLU A 287 5.20 -0.62 18.55
C GLU A 287 4.62 0.02 19.82
N HIS A 288 4.02 -0.78 20.71
CA HIS A 288 3.48 -0.27 21.96
C HIS A 288 4.59 0.14 22.91
N PHE A 289 4.39 1.28 23.57
CA PHE A 289 5.47 1.92 24.32
C PHE A 289 6.03 1.04 25.44
N ILE A 290 5.14 0.38 26.19
CA ILE A 290 5.54 -0.49 27.29
C ILE A 290 6.39 -1.68 26.80
N ILE A 291 6.11 -2.20 25.61
CA ILE A 291 6.82 -3.35 25.02
C ILE A 291 8.19 -2.91 24.49
N ALA A 292 8.21 -1.86 23.67
CA ALA A 292 9.45 -1.28 23.16
C ALA A 292 10.38 -0.82 24.31
N ARG A 293 9.80 -0.34 25.42
CA ARG A 293 10.57 0.02 26.62
C ARG A 293 11.15 -1.14 27.36
N LYS A 294 10.36 -2.18 27.59
CA LYS A 294 10.87 -3.39 28.19
C LYS A 294 12.03 -3.99 27.37
N ARG A 295 11.88 -4.07 26.04
CA ARG A 295 12.96 -4.53 25.14
C ARG A 295 14.23 -3.68 25.25
N TRP A 296 14.09 -2.36 25.31
CA TRP A 296 15.22 -1.46 25.55
C TRP A 296 15.91 -1.72 26.90
N GLU A 297 15.15 -1.86 27.98
CA GLU A 297 15.71 -2.13 29.31
C GLU A 297 16.40 -3.50 29.39
N ASP A 298 15.80 -4.52 28.79
CA ASP A 298 16.37 -5.86 28.71
C ASP A 298 17.71 -5.82 27.97
N LEU A 299 17.76 -5.16 26.80
CA LEU A 299 19.00 -4.95 26.05
C LEU A 299 20.05 -4.19 26.89
N TYR A 300 19.66 -3.06 27.48
CA TYR A 300 20.57 -2.22 28.28
C TYR A 300 21.14 -2.97 29.49
N SER A 301 20.36 -3.87 30.09
CA SER A 301 20.82 -4.70 31.22
C SER A 301 21.80 -5.81 30.81
N GLN A 302 21.72 -6.27 29.56
CA GLN A 302 22.49 -7.39 29.05
C GLN A 302 23.81 -6.96 28.38
N VAL A 303 23.92 -5.70 27.94
CA VAL A 303 25.06 -5.21 27.15
C VAL A 303 25.86 -4.14 27.92
N ASP A 304 27.01 -4.52 28.48
CA ASP A 304 27.92 -3.59 29.18
C ASP A 304 28.82 -2.80 28.19
N LYS A 305 29.38 -3.49 27.20
CA LYS A 305 30.35 -2.93 26.24
C LYS A 305 30.12 -3.42 24.83
N VAL A 306 30.45 -2.57 23.85
CA VAL A 306 30.31 -2.84 22.42
C VAL A 306 31.63 -2.59 21.68
N PRO A 307 31.91 -3.29 20.58
CA PRO A 307 33.10 -3.07 19.77
C PRO A 307 33.00 -1.76 18.97
N GLU A 308 34.12 -1.04 18.85
CA GLU A 308 34.25 0.15 18.02
C GLU A 308 35.44 -0.01 17.03
N PRO A 309 35.22 0.11 15.71
CA PRO A 309 33.92 0.15 15.03
C PRO A 309 33.23 -1.22 15.07
N TRP A 310 31.91 -1.25 15.28
CA TRP A 310 31.13 -2.49 15.19
C TRP A 310 30.92 -2.88 13.73
N LYS A 311 31.96 -3.41 13.07
CA LYS A 311 31.86 -3.83 11.67
C LYS A 311 31.10 -5.16 11.52
N PRO A 312 30.28 -5.31 10.45
CA PRO A 312 29.72 -6.59 10.05
C PRO A 312 30.80 -7.67 9.90
N SER A 313 30.44 -8.94 10.06
CA SER A 313 31.38 -10.08 10.08
C SER A 313 32.34 -10.12 8.87
N PHE A 314 31.87 -9.71 7.69
CA PHE A 314 32.64 -9.67 6.44
C PHE A 314 33.65 -8.52 6.33
N ALA A 315 33.53 -7.48 7.16
CA ALA A 315 34.37 -6.28 7.15
C ALA A 315 35.33 -6.20 8.36
N ARG A 316 35.41 -7.26 9.18
CA ARG A 316 36.28 -7.30 10.36
C ARG A 316 37.76 -7.37 9.95
N GLU A 317 38.56 -6.40 10.40
CA GLU A 317 40.02 -6.46 10.32
C GLU A 317 40.57 -7.55 11.27
N LYS A 318 41.81 -8.00 11.04
CA LYS A 318 42.47 -9.01 11.89
C LYS A 318 42.77 -8.51 13.32
N THR A 319 42.59 -7.22 13.57
CA THR A 319 42.80 -6.56 14.86
C THR A 319 41.56 -6.67 15.74
N LYS A 320 41.78 -6.88 17.04
CA LYS A 320 40.69 -6.95 18.02
C LYS A 320 40.13 -5.52 18.23
N PRO A 321 38.83 -5.27 17.99
CA PRO A 321 38.27 -3.93 18.15
C PRO A 321 38.36 -3.46 19.60
N GLU A 322 38.48 -2.16 19.80
CA GLU A 322 38.39 -1.55 21.13
C GLU A 322 36.96 -1.71 21.66
N LEU A 323 36.80 -1.93 22.96
CA LEU A 323 35.49 -2.07 23.59
C LEU A 323 35.17 -0.80 24.37
N ILE A 324 34.10 -0.12 23.98
CA ILE A 324 33.59 1.07 24.68
C ILE A 324 32.37 0.70 25.53
N PRO A 325 32.09 1.45 26.62
CA PRO A 325 30.83 1.30 27.36
C PRO A 325 29.62 1.52 26.45
N PHE A 326 28.58 0.67 26.55
CA PHE A 326 27.38 0.75 25.70
C PHE A 326 26.73 2.14 25.74
N LYS A 327 26.62 2.73 26.92
CA LYS A 327 26.10 4.10 27.14
C LYS A 327 26.89 5.21 26.44
N GLU A 328 28.14 4.96 26.05
CA GLU A 328 29.02 5.91 25.37
C GLU A 328 28.98 5.73 23.85
N ALA A 329 28.38 4.64 23.35
CA ALA A 329 28.29 4.36 21.93
C ALA A 329 27.45 5.40 21.18
N ASP A 330 27.88 5.70 19.96
CA ASP A 330 27.04 6.38 18.98
C ASP A 330 26.03 5.41 18.36
N ILE A 331 24.99 5.96 17.73
CA ILE A 331 23.89 5.18 17.17
C ILE A 331 24.36 4.35 15.98
N HIS A 332 25.23 4.89 15.12
CA HIS A 332 25.79 4.16 13.99
C HIS A 332 26.51 2.86 14.43
N THR A 333 27.23 2.88 15.55
CA THR A 333 27.84 1.69 16.15
C THR A 333 26.81 0.64 16.54
N ILE A 334 25.62 1.06 16.99
CA ILE A 334 24.53 0.16 17.40
C ILE A 334 23.73 -0.37 16.22
N GLU A 335 23.48 0.46 15.21
CA GLU A 335 22.72 0.08 14.00
C GLU A 335 23.38 -1.07 13.24
N CYS A 336 24.71 -1.13 13.25
CA CYS A 336 25.46 -2.24 12.67
C CYS A 336 25.18 -3.60 13.33
N ALA A 337 24.54 -3.61 14.51
CA ALA A 337 24.27 -4.80 15.31
C ALA A 337 22.78 -5.11 15.48
N LEU A 338 21.93 -4.09 15.59
CA LEU A 338 20.53 -4.23 15.99
C LEU A 338 19.52 -3.84 14.89
N SER A 339 19.98 -3.43 13.70
CA SER A 339 19.19 -2.83 12.61
C SER A 339 18.91 -1.33 12.80
N ASP A 340 18.04 -0.76 11.95
CA ASP A 340 17.82 0.69 11.81
C ASP A 340 17.19 1.31 13.08
N CYS A 341 17.80 2.38 13.59
CA CYS A 341 17.32 3.14 14.76
C CYS A 341 16.46 4.35 14.38
N THR A 342 16.31 4.65 13.09
CA THR A 342 15.58 5.80 12.54
C THR A 342 14.13 5.51 12.19
N GLU A 343 13.74 4.22 12.19
CA GLU A 343 12.43 3.74 11.82
C GLU A 343 11.32 4.31 12.72
N ILE A 344 10.35 4.98 12.11
CA ILE A 344 9.19 5.60 12.76
C ILE A 344 8.11 4.54 13.00
N LEU A 345 7.46 4.62 14.16
CA LEU A 345 6.31 3.77 14.52
C LEU A 345 5.11 4.01 13.57
N GLU A 346 4.63 2.96 12.91
CA GLU A 346 3.56 3.07 11.91
C GLU A 346 2.16 3.28 12.51
N ARG A 347 1.98 2.93 13.80
CA ARG A 347 0.75 3.21 14.56
C ARG A 347 0.53 4.71 14.81
N LEU A 348 1.55 5.54 14.66
CA LEU A 348 1.44 6.97 14.95
C LEU A 348 0.59 7.68 13.90
N PRO A 349 -0.26 8.63 14.32
CA PRO A 349 -0.92 9.52 13.37
C PRO A 349 0.11 10.47 12.76
N VAL A 350 -0.13 10.88 11.52
CA VAL A 350 0.75 11.78 10.78
C VAL A 350 0.97 13.10 11.54
N ASP A 351 -0.07 13.64 12.18
CA ASP A 351 0.03 14.86 12.99
C ASP A 351 0.87 14.71 14.28
N GLY A 352 1.17 13.49 14.69
CA GLY A 352 2.10 13.19 15.77
C GLY A 352 3.58 13.32 15.36
N VAL A 353 3.90 13.39 14.07
CA VAL A 353 5.28 13.43 13.57
C VAL A 353 5.53 14.62 12.64
N LEU A 354 4.60 14.90 11.73
CA LEU A 354 4.73 15.93 10.71
C LEU A 354 3.98 17.22 11.08
N SER A 355 4.63 18.36 10.84
CA SER A 355 4.00 19.69 10.88
C SER A 355 4.48 20.54 9.69
N PRO A 356 3.59 21.30 9.03
CA PRO A 356 3.99 22.18 7.94
C PRO A 356 4.70 23.45 8.43
N VAL A 357 4.65 23.74 9.73
CA VAL A 357 5.20 24.99 10.29
C VAL A 357 6.51 24.72 11.01
N PHE A 358 7.62 24.76 10.27
CA PHE A 358 8.97 24.52 10.80
C PHE A 358 9.29 25.34 12.06
N GLU A 359 8.90 26.62 12.08
CA GLU A 359 9.15 27.56 13.18
C GLU A 359 8.37 27.24 14.46
N LYS A 360 7.31 26.42 14.35
CA LYS A 360 6.47 25.99 15.47
C LYS A 360 6.80 24.57 15.94
N LEU A 361 7.81 23.90 15.36
CA LEU A 361 8.27 22.62 15.88
C LEU A 361 8.78 22.82 17.33
N PRO A 362 8.40 21.92 18.25
CA PRO A 362 8.75 22.04 19.64
C PRO A 362 10.27 22.03 19.83
N GLY A 363 10.74 22.88 20.74
CA GLY A 363 12.15 22.88 21.11
C GLY A 363 12.53 21.58 21.84
N LYS A 364 13.81 21.21 21.81
CA LYS A 364 14.33 20.00 22.49
C LYS A 364 13.90 19.88 23.95
N LYS A 365 13.75 21.01 24.66
CA LYS A 365 13.29 21.03 26.06
C LYS A 365 11.83 20.56 26.22
N GLU A 366 10.96 20.95 25.30
CA GLU A 366 9.54 20.59 25.32
C GLU A 366 9.36 19.11 25.02
N ILE A 367 10.01 18.62 23.97
CA ILE A 367 10.06 17.19 23.63
C ILE A 367 10.59 16.39 24.84
N ASN A 368 11.74 16.76 25.40
CA ASN A 368 12.31 16.07 26.55
C ASN A 368 11.39 16.08 27.78
N SER A 369 10.58 17.13 27.97
CA SER A 369 9.60 17.16 29.06
C SER A 369 8.48 16.15 28.85
N LEU A 370 8.01 15.98 27.62
CA LEU A 370 7.01 14.96 27.29
C LEU A 370 7.57 13.55 27.44
N LEU A 371 8.78 13.30 26.93
CA LEU A 371 9.44 12.00 27.03
C LEU A 371 9.62 11.59 28.51
N LYS A 372 10.06 12.52 29.37
CA LYS A 372 10.17 12.27 30.83
C LYS A 372 8.83 11.97 31.49
N ASN A 373 7.77 12.67 31.10
CA ASN A 373 6.43 12.38 31.63
C ASN A 373 5.95 10.97 31.22
N ARG A 374 6.40 10.49 30.05
CA ARG A 374 6.10 9.16 29.55
C ARG A 374 6.90 8.08 30.28
N GLU A 375 8.19 8.33 30.52
CA GLU A 375 9.05 7.47 31.35
C GLU A 375 8.50 7.32 32.78
N ARG A 376 8.04 8.41 33.41
CA ARG A 376 7.40 8.31 34.74
C ARG A 376 6.16 7.42 34.72
N ARG A 377 5.34 7.51 33.67
CA ARG A 377 4.15 6.66 33.55
C ARG A 377 4.48 5.22 33.22
N TYR A 378 5.59 4.94 32.55
CA TYR A 378 6.08 3.57 32.38
C TYR A 378 6.28 2.88 33.73
N GLU A 379 6.88 3.56 34.71
CA GLU A 379 7.03 3.01 36.07
C GLU A 379 5.67 2.70 36.73
N GLU A 380 4.69 3.60 36.60
CA GLU A 380 3.31 3.38 37.08
C GLU A 380 2.63 2.19 36.36
N MET A 381 2.88 2.05 35.06
CA MET A 381 2.39 0.92 34.26
C MET A 381 3.03 -0.39 34.73
N LEU A 382 4.34 -0.46 34.95
CA LEU A 382 5.02 -1.67 35.42
C LEU A 382 4.39 -2.24 36.71
N GLU A 383 3.90 -1.39 37.61
CA GLU A 383 3.22 -1.81 38.84
C GLU A 383 1.81 -2.39 38.59
N LYS A 384 1.16 -2.00 37.48
CA LYS A 384 -0.20 -2.38 37.10
C LYS A 384 -0.26 -3.62 36.22
N TYR A 385 0.75 -3.83 35.37
CA TYR A 385 0.75 -4.90 34.37
C TYR A 385 1.53 -6.13 34.83
N MET A 386 1.04 -7.31 34.43
CA MET A 386 1.78 -8.55 34.53
C MET A 386 2.57 -8.79 33.24
N PHE A 387 3.84 -9.17 33.39
CA PHE A 387 4.72 -9.50 32.29
C PHE A 387 5.02 -11.00 32.28
N THR A 388 4.73 -11.66 31.17
CA THR A 388 5.41 -12.91 30.78
C THR A 388 6.50 -12.58 29.78
N ASP A 389 7.36 -13.55 29.44
CA ASP A 389 8.47 -13.33 28.49
C ASP A 389 7.98 -12.76 27.14
N ASP A 390 6.75 -13.09 26.72
CA ASP A 390 6.23 -12.70 25.40
C ASP A 390 4.95 -11.83 25.41
N ILE A 391 4.36 -11.52 26.58
CA ILE A 391 3.04 -10.85 26.62
C ILE A 391 2.81 -9.99 27.88
N VAL A 392 2.13 -8.85 27.70
CA VAL A 392 1.77 -7.88 28.74
C VAL A 392 0.25 -7.89 28.95
N TYR A 393 -0.24 -8.19 30.15
CA TYR A 393 -1.68 -8.18 30.47
C TYR A 393 -2.00 -7.37 31.73
N LEU A 394 -3.20 -6.80 31.80
CA LEU A 394 -3.80 -6.35 33.05
C LEU A 394 -4.20 -7.54 33.93
N PRO A 395 -4.35 -7.35 35.26
CA PRO A 395 -4.76 -8.41 36.18
C PRO A 395 -6.13 -9.05 35.86
N ASP A 396 -6.97 -8.35 35.09
CA ASP A 396 -8.26 -8.83 34.59
C ASP A 396 -8.18 -9.56 33.23
N GLY A 397 -6.97 -9.72 32.69
CA GLY A 397 -6.69 -10.36 31.40
C GLY A 397 -6.86 -9.46 30.18
N SER A 398 -7.18 -8.17 30.36
CA SER A 398 -7.25 -7.21 29.26
C SER A 398 -5.86 -6.70 28.85
N MET A 399 -5.77 -6.13 27.64
CA MET A 399 -4.50 -5.67 27.06
C MET A 399 -4.20 -4.20 27.38
N PRO A 400 -2.93 -3.74 27.33
CA PRO A 400 -2.52 -2.38 27.65
C PRO A 400 -2.97 -1.30 26.65
N TRP A 401 -3.58 -1.69 25.52
CA TRP A 401 -3.77 -0.86 24.32
C TRP A 401 -4.56 0.45 24.55
N GLU A 402 -5.30 0.57 25.64
CA GLU A 402 -6.17 1.72 25.92
C GLU A 402 -5.43 2.95 26.49
N GLU A 403 -4.18 2.82 26.96
CA GLU A 403 -3.51 3.88 27.76
C GLU A 403 -2.41 4.65 27.01
N ASP A 404 -2.17 4.35 25.73
CA ASP A 404 -1.06 4.90 24.93
C ASP A 404 -1.40 6.20 24.15
N TYR A 405 -2.44 6.93 24.59
CA TYR A 405 -2.98 8.14 23.93
C TYR A 405 -2.39 9.45 24.45
N ASP A 406 -1.12 9.44 24.80
CA ASP A 406 -0.48 10.70 25.16
C ASP A 406 -0.43 11.64 23.96
N PRO A 407 -0.55 12.95 24.20
CA PRO A 407 -0.22 13.92 23.18
C PRO A 407 1.24 13.75 22.78
N ILE A 408 1.45 13.43 21.51
CA ILE A 408 2.74 13.41 20.83
C ILE A 408 2.86 14.74 20.10
N LEU A 409 4.07 15.28 20.01
CA LEU A 409 4.30 16.53 19.28
C LEU A 409 4.99 16.23 17.95
N PRO A 410 4.65 16.94 16.87
CA PRO A 410 5.35 16.79 15.61
C PRO A 410 6.83 17.16 15.79
N ILE A 411 7.72 16.40 15.16
CA ILE A 411 9.19 16.53 15.29
C ILE A 411 9.87 16.83 13.95
N ALA A 412 9.12 16.76 12.85
CA ALA A 412 9.63 16.91 11.50
C ALA A 412 8.64 17.66 10.60
N TYR A 413 9.14 18.21 9.50
CA TYR A 413 8.32 18.72 8.38
C TYR A 413 8.43 17.83 7.14
N GLU A 414 9.49 17.01 7.09
CA GLU A 414 9.75 16.04 6.05
C GLU A 414 10.26 14.73 6.65
N ILE A 415 9.90 13.63 6.02
CA ILE A 415 10.36 12.28 6.34
C ILE A 415 10.63 11.53 5.03
N ILE A 416 11.22 10.36 5.15
CA ILE A 416 11.52 9.46 4.05
C ILE A 416 10.70 8.19 4.22
N TYR A 417 10.14 7.70 3.13
CA TYR A 417 9.54 6.37 3.04
C TYR A 417 10.39 5.53 2.10
N GLU A 418 10.89 4.40 2.58
CA GLU A 418 11.65 3.46 1.78
C GLU A 418 10.81 2.22 1.49
N TYR A 419 10.91 1.71 0.27
CA TYR A 419 10.19 0.55 -0.20
C TYR A 419 11.08 -0.31 -1.09
N ASP A 420 11.00 -1.63 -0.92
CA ASP A 420 11.78 -2.61 -1.68
C ASP A 420 13.29 -2.40 -1.47
N TYR A 421 13.88 -3.09 -0.50
CA TYR A 421 15.32 -2.98 -0.23
C TYR A 421 16.21 -3.51 -1.36
N GLY A 422 15.64 -4.19 -2.36
CA GLY A 422 16.33 -4.55 -3.60
C GLY A 422 16.41 -3.37 -4.58
N ASP A 423 15.25 -2.76 -4.88
CA ASP A 423 15.14 -1.64 -5.81
C ASP A 423 15.47 -0.27 -5.18
N SER A 424 15.49 -0.20 -3.85
CA SER A 424 15.76 0.98 -3.03
C SER A 424 14.88 2.18 -3.41
N TRP A 425 13.57 1.98 -3.52
CA TRP A 425 12.66 3.09 -3.79
C TRP A 425 12.58 4.01 -2.59
N GLU A 426 12.82 5.29 -2.82
CA GLU A 426 12.72 6.32 -1.80
C GLU A 426 11.64 7.35 -2.19
N VAL A 427 10.71 7.62 -1.29
CA VAL A 427 9.71 8.68 -1.41
C VAL A 427 9.93 9.68 -0.29
N LYS A 428 10.37 10.88 -0.65
CA LYS A 428 10.40 12.02 0.27
C LYS A 428 8.98 12.53 0.48
N ILE A 429 8.54 12.57 1.73
CA ILE A 429 7.22 13.03 2.14
C ILE A 429 7.37 14.37 2.84
N THR A 430 6.81 15.42 2.25
CA THR A 430 6.84 16.78 2.81
C THR A 430 5.43 17.22 3.19
N CYS A 431 5.26 17.71 4.42
CA CYS A 431 4.03 18.38 4.82
C CYS A 431 4.07 19.83 4.37
N GLU A 432 3.27 20.17 3.35
CA GLU A 432 3.29 21.51 2.76
C GLU A 432 2.25 22.44 3.38
N GLU A 433 1.14 21.92 3.90
CA GLU A 433 0.03 22.71 4.41
C GLU A 433 -0.83 21.90 5.39
N VAL A 434 -1.48 22.59 6.33
CA VAL A 434 -2.54 22.05 7.18
C VAL A 434 -3.76 22.97 7.11
N TYR A 435 -4.92 22.37 6.87
CA TYR A 435 -6.18 23.09 6.78
C TYR A 435 -7.04 22.84 8.02
N ASP A 436 -7.33 23.90 8.75
CA ASP A 436 -8.26 23.91 9.86
C ASP A 436 -9.69 24.08 9.38
N ILE A 437 -10.61 23.30 9.96
CA ILE A 437 -12.04 23.43 9.69
C ILE A 437 -12.72 24.08 10.89
N ARG A 438 -13.29 25.26 10.67
CA ARG A 438 -13.97 26.08 11.68
C ARG A 438 -15.41 26.32 11.25
N ASP A 439 -16.30 26.54 12.21
CA ASP A 439 -17.71 26.89 11.99
C ASP A 439 -18.44 25.99 10.97
N ALA A 440 -18.24 24.67 11.09
CA ALA A 440 -18.91 23.61 10.35
C ALA A 440 -18.88 23.67 8.80
N SER A 441 -18.07 24.55 8.19
CA SER A 441 -17.87 24.63 6.71
C SER A 441 -16.80 25.63 6.24
N LYS A 442 -16.10 26.34 7.14
CA LYS A 442 -15.03 27.26 6.74
C LYS A 442 -13.68 26.58 6.89
N VAL A 443 -12.86 26.73 5.88
CA VAL A 443 -11.54 26.11 5.79
C VAL A 443 -10.49 27.21 5.81
N TYR A 444 -9.47 27.04 6.63
CA TYR A 444 -8.39 27.99 6.81
C TYR A 444 -7.04 27.29 6.64
N ASP A 445 -6.07 27.91 5.97
CA ASP A 445 -4.68 27.43 5.97
C ASP A 445 -3.97 27.72 7.31
N HIS A 446 -2.72 27.28 7.45
CA HIS A 446 -1.91 27.48 8.65
C HIS A 446 -1.64 28.96 8.99
N ASP A 447 -1.79 29.86 8.00
CA ASP A 447 -1.66 31.32 8.11
C ASP A 447 -2.99 32.02 8.45
N ASN A 448 -4.09 31.26 8.62
CA ASN A 448 -5.46 31.73 8.84
C ASN A 448 -6.11 32.44 7.64
N ASN A 449 -5.66 32.20 6.42
CA ASN A 449 -6.38 32.64 5.22
C ASN A 449 -7.52 31.67 4.91
N GLU A 450 -8.70 32.22 4.61
CA GLU A 450 -9.88 31.40 4.28
C GLU A 450 -9.77 30.86 2.84
N ILE A 451 -9.90 29.53 2.69
CA ILE A 451 -9.92 28.83 1.41
C ILE A 451 -11.35 28.84 0.85
N LYS A 452 -11.51 29.29 -0.40
CA LYS A 452 -12.82 29.59 -1.02
C LYS A 452 -13.09 28.93 -2.37
N ASP A 453 -12.12 28.24 -2.94
CA ASP A 453 -12.16 27.64 -4.27
C ASP A 453 -12.53 26.15 -4.23
N GLU A 454 -12.40 25.44 -5.36
CA GLU A 454 -12.69 24.00 -5.48
C GLU A 454 -11.86 23.13 -4.52
N LEU A 455 -10.73 23.63 -4.00
CA LEU A 455 -9.92 22.92 -3.01
C LEU A 455 -10.67 22.81 -1.68
N LYS A 456 -11.49 23.80 -1.32
CA LYS A 456 -12.33 23.80 -0.11
C LYS A 456 -13.22 22.57 -0.05
N ASP A 457 -13.90 22.24 -1.15
CA ASP A 457 -14.84 21.12 -1.19
C ASP A 457 -14.12 19.77 -1.00
N LYS A 458 -12.93 19.64 -1.60
CA LYS A 458 -12.08 18.45 -1.42
C LYS A 458 -11.60 18.33 0.03
N ILE A 459 -11.21 19.43 0.67
CA ILE A 459 -10.78 19.44 2.08
C ILE A 459 -11.94 19.04 3.00
N LEU A 460 -13.15 19.58 2.78
CA LEU A 460 -14.33 19.22 3.56
C LEU A 460 -14.71 17.74 3.36
N ASP A 461 -14.62 17.21 2.14
CA ASP A 461 -14.86 15.79 1.87
C ASP A 461 -13.86 14.89 2.60
N VAL A 462 -12.56 15.20 2.56
CA VAL A 462 -11.52 14.45 3.27
C VAL A 462 -11.75 14.48 4.78
N SER A 463 -12.05 15.65 5.35
CA SER A 463 -12.25 15.77 6.81
C SER A 463 -13.48 15.03 7.31
N THR A 464 -14.57 15.03 6.54
CA THR A 464 -15.85 14.44 6.96
C THR A 464 -15.95 12.95 6.64
N THR A 465 -15.43 12.52 5.47
CA THR A 465 -15.52 11.13 5.03
C THR A 465 -14.30 10.29 5.40
N LYS A 466 -13.19 10.95 5.79
CA LYS A 466 -11.88 10.34 6.03
C LYS A 466 -11.29 9.65 4.80
N LYS A 467 -11.79 9.96 3.60
CA LYS A 467 -11.27 9.43 2.34
C LYS A 467 -10.20 10.35 1.78
N LEU A 468 -9.02 9.78 1.55
CA LEU A 468 -7.89 10.51 0.99
C LEU A 468 -8.18 10.89 -0.47
N THR A 469 -7.65 12.03 -0.90
CA THR A 469 -7.78 12.52 -2.27
C THR A 469 -6.44 12.98 -2.80
N CYS A 470 -6.06 12.54 -4.00
CA CYS A 470 -4.93 13.10 -4.72
C CYS A 470 -5.41 14.30 -5.57
N ILE A 471 -4.74 15.45 -5.41
CA ILE A 471 -5.13 16.72 -6.04
C ILE A 471 -4.21 17.12 -7.20
N ALA A 472 -2.98 16.61 -7.23
CA ALA A 472 -2.06 16.76 -8.35
C ALA A 472 -1.15 15.53 -8.47
N ALA A 473 -0.74 15.22 -9.70
CA ALA A 473 0.19 14.14 -9.97
C ALA A 473 1.07 14.48 -11.19
N ASP A 474 2.37 14.25 -11.06
CA ASP A 474 3.34 14.35 -12.14
C ASP A 474 3.99 12.98 -12.42
N GLY A 475 4.26 12.68 -13.69
CA GLY A 475 4.80 11.39 -14.10
C GLY A 475 3.80 10.22 -14.09
N LEU A 476 4.21 9.12 -14.71
CA LEU A 476 3.50 7.85 -14.71
C LEU A 476 3.70 7.09 -13.39
N ASN A 477 2.96 6.01 -13.22
CA ASN A 477 3.24 5.06 -12.15
C ASN A 477 4.53 4.29 -12.45
N VAL A 478 5.19 3.85 -11.38
CA VAL A 478 6.32 2.91 -11.41
C VAL A 478 5.78 1.49 -11.18
N MET A 479 6.67 0.51 -10.97
CA MET A 479 6.35 -0.91 -10.81
C MET A 479 7.29 -1.54 -9.78
N ASP A 480 6.82 -2.61 -9.12
CA ASP A 480 7.67 -3.50 -8.32
C ASP A 480 8.65 -4.25 -9.23
N ASP A 481 9.85 -4.55 -8.72
CA ASP A 481 10.87 -5.39 -9.37
C ASP A 481 11.35 -4.88 -10.75
N VAL A 482 11.36 -3.57 -10.98
CA VAL A 482 11.84 -3.00 -12.25
C VAL A 482 13.34 -2.66 -12.20
N GLY A 483 13.99 -2.77 -11.03
CA GLY A 483 15.39 -2.40 -10.83
C GLY A 483 15.56 -0.95 -10.39
N GLY A 484 14.62 -0.45 -9.58
CA GLY A 484 14.66 0.90 -9.02
C GLY A 484 14.56 1.99 -10.07
N VAL A 485 15.08 3.17 -9.74
CA VAL A 485 15.05 4.35 -10.63
C VAL A 485 15.72 4.07 -11.97
N TYR A 486 16.93 3.50 -11.94
CA TYR A 486 17.72 3.22 -13.14
C TYR A 486 17.01 2.20 -14.03
N GLY A 487 16.57 1.07 -13.46
CA GLY A 487 15.84 0.05 -14.19
C GLY A 487 14.52 0.55 -14.77
N TYR A 488 13.83 1.48 -14.09
CA TYR A 488 12.64 2.14 -14.65
C TYR A 488 12.95 3.00 -15.87
N LEU A 489 14.07 3.73 -15.87
CA LEU A 489 14.49 4.52 -17.04
C LEU A 489 14.88 3.63 -18.21
N GLU A 490 15.62 2.55 -17.97
CA GLU A 490 15.95 1.54 -18.99
C GLU A 490 14.68 0.91 -19.55
N PHE A 491 13.74 0.51 -18.68
CA PHE A 491 12.43 -0.01 -19.07
C PHE A 491 11.68 0.98 -19.96
N LEU A 492 11.60 2.26 -19.58
CA LEU A 492 10.91 3.28 -20.36
C LEU A 492 11.54 3.44 -21.75
N LEU A 493 12.87 3.41 -21.85
CA LEU A 493 13.59 3.50 -23.10
C LEU A 493 13.33 2.28 -23.98
N ALA A 494 13.50 1.07 -23.44
CA ALA A 494 13.32 -0.19 -24.15
C ALA A 494 11.86 -0.39 -24.60
N PHE A 495 10.88 0.00 -23.78
CA PHE A 495 9.46 -0.07 -24.10
C PHE A 495 9.08 0.79 -25.33
N HIS A 496 9.77 1.90 -25.56
CA HIS A 496 9.45 2.85 -26.64
C HIS A 496 10.40 2.81 -27.83
N SER A 497 11.65 2.42 -27.62
CA SER A 497 12.74 2.58 -28.59
C SER A 497 13.65 1.35 -28.72
N GLY A 498 13.31 0.23 -28.05
CA GLY A 498 14.04 -1.03 -28.18
C GLY A 498 13.81 -1.73 -29.51
N GLU A 499 14.49 -2.87 -29.71
CA GLU A 499 14.23 -3.73 -30.86
C GLU A 499 12.80 -4.34 -30.78
N PRO A 500 12.14 -4.69 -31.90
CA PRO A 500 10.74 -5.14 -31.88
C PRO A 500 10.43 -6.28 -30.90
N GLU A 501 11.35 -7.24 -30.76
CA GLU A 501 11.22 -8.37 -29.83
C GLU A 501 11.28 -7.89 -28.36
N GLU A 502 12.27 -7.07 -28.02
CA GLU A 502 12.44 -6.48 -26.70
C GLU A 502 11.26 -5.57 -26.31
N MET A 503 10.72 -4.81 -27.28
CA MET A 503 9.52 -4.00 -27.06
C MET A 503 8.30 -4.85 -26.73
N ASP A 504 8.11 -5.97 -27.43
CA ASP A 504 6.97 -6.86 -27.19
C ASP A 504 7.11 -7.60 -25.86
N ASP A 505 8.32 -8.01 -25.47
CA ASP A 505 8.61 -8.60 -24.16
C ASP A 505 8.34 -7.59 -23.03
N ASN A 506 8.82 -6.36 -23.14
CA ASN A 506 8.57 -5.29 -22.17
C ASN A 506 7.08 -4.94 -22.07
N ARG A 507 6.34 -4.96 -23.18
CA ARG A 507 4.88 -4.76 -23.17
C ARG A 507 4.14 -5.88 -22.45
N ASN A 508 4.55 -7.13 -22.69
CA ASN A 508 3.97 -8.29 -22.03
C ASN A 508 4.26 -8.26 -20.53
N TRP A 509 5.50 -7.94 -20.13
CA TRP A 509 5.89 -7.80 -18.75
C TRP A 509 5.16 -6.64 -18.04
N ALA A 510 5.13 -5.45 -18.64
CA ALA A 510 4.41 -4.30 -18.08
C ALA A 510 2.91 -4.58 -17.91
N ALA A 511 2.29 -5.25 -18.89
CA ALA A 511 0.89 -5.66 -18.78
C ALA A 511 0.68 -6.70 -17.67
N PHE A 512 1.64 -7.60 -17.47
CA PHE A 512 1.63 -8.58 -16.38
C PHE A 512 1.76 -7.92 -14.99
N GLN A 513 2.53 -6.83 -14.90
CA GLN A 513 2.64 -5.97 -13.70
C GLN A 513 1.44 -5.01 -13.54
N GLY A 514 0.45 -5.03 -14.43
CA GLY A 514 -0.72 -4.14 -14.36
C GLY A 514 -0.43 -2.69 -14.76
N TRP A 515 0.72 -2.41 -15.36
CA TRP A 515 1.12 -1.10 -15.86
C TRP A 515 0.51 -0.81 -17.23
N THR A 516 0.04 0.43 -17.43
CA THR A 516 -0.74 0.78 -18.64
C THR A 516 -0.11 1.87 -19.50
N GLY A 517 0.95 2.54 -19.03
CA GLY A 517 1.57 3.68 -19.69
C GLY A 517 0.69 4.93 -19.85
N ARG A 518 -0.48 4.95 -19.18
CA ARG A 518 -1.45 6.04 -19.25
C ARG A 518 -1.41 6.88 -17.98
N LYS A 519 -1.49 8.21 -18.14
CA LYS A 519 -1.70 9.10 -17.00
C LYS A 519 -3.06 8.79 -16.37
N ILE A 520 -3.07 8.65 -15.06
CA ILE A 520 -4.29 8.56 -14.26
C ILE A 520 -4.60 9.99 -13.81
N LYS A 521 -5.86 10.42 -13.93
CA LYS A 521 -6.23 11.72 -13.38
C LYS A 521 -6.05 11.71 -11.86
N PRO A 522 -5.52 12.78 -11.23
CA PRO A 522 -5.25 12.80 -9.79
C PRO A 522 -6.41 12.29 -8.93
N GLU A 523 -7.64 12.71 -9.23
CA GLU A 523 -8.85 12.33 -8.49
C GLU A 523 -9.18 10.82 -8.54
N ASN A 524 -8.57 10.04 -9.43
CA ASN A 524 -8.75 8.60 -9.55
C ASN A 524 -7.60 7.79 -8.92
N ILE A 525 -6.55 8.45 -8.42
CA ILE A 525 -5.38 7.79 -7.84
C ILE A 525 -5.68 7.22 -6.44
N LEU A 526 -6.43 7.94 -5.59
CA LEU A 526 -6.75 7.56 -4.19
C LEU A 526 -8.24 7.25 -3.90
#